data_AF-A0A439WJM9-F1
#
_entry.id   AF-A0A439WJM9-F1
#
_cell.length_a   1.000
_cell.length_b   1.000
_cell.length_c   1.000
_cell.angle_alpha   90.00
_cell.angle_beta   90.00
_cell.angle_gamma   90.00
#
_symmetry.space_group_name_H-M   'P 1'
#
loop_
_entity.id
_entity.type
_entity.pdbx_description
1 polymer ?
#
loop_
_entity_poly.entity_id
_entity_poly.type
_entity_poly.pdbx_seq_one_letter_code
_entity_poly.pdbx_strand_id
1 'polypeptide(L)'
;MTFAAPLHNKSIRFRARSFVAFTLTPEAPIADWLEGLDRWIANSPGYFNGRPVVLDLNLLQPGPEEIGALVGVLGSRGIRVYAIELEGAELGPELPPLLAGAKEATAEGLLGRAARKARAEELEVVAGEQAQAAGEIQLVAEAVPAEVPQIAMSADEPVDPDLARLEAVRIEPAQAASAGAEPPRHSAGTLMIKAPIRSGQSVFHPHGDVIVLGSVASGSEIVAGGSIHVYGTLRGRAIAGSEGNVSARIFCRKNEAELLAVDGWYTTAEEMEGVSRGKAVQAFLDNDALCVVPLG
;
A
#
# COMPACT_ATOMS: atom_id res chain seq x y z
N MET A 1 -36.00 -49.37 19.64
CA MET A 1 -35.34 -48.88 18.42
C MET A 1 -34.91 -47.45 18.67
N THR A 2 -33.61 -47.20 18.78
CA THR A 2 -33.07 -45.87 19.11
C THR A 2 -32.78 -45.14 17.81
N PHE A 3 -33.55 -44.11 17.50
CA PHE A 3 -33.30 -43.24 16.35
C PHE A 3 -32.13 -42.31 16.70
N ALA A 4 -30.96 -42.54 16.09
CA ALA A 4 -29.88 -41.57 16.07
C ALA A 4 -30.28 -40.42 15.12
N ALA A 5 -30.36 -39.20 15.65
CA ALA A 5 -30.58 -38.02 14.83
C ALA A 5 -29.41 -37.83 13.84
N PRO A 6 -29.67 -37.48 12.57
CA PRO A 6 -28.60 -37.24 11.61
C PRO A 6 -27.80 -36.00 12.03
N LEU A 7 -26.49 -36.20 12.22
CA LEU A 7 -25.53 -35.11 12.37
C LEU A 7 -25.56 -34.27 11.09
N HIS A 8 -26.12 -33.07 11.17
CA HIS A 8 -26.03 -32.09 10.09
C HIS A 8 -24.56 -31.71 9.93
N ASN A 9 -23.92 -32.25 8.89
CA ASN A 9 -22.55 -31.90 8.52
C ASN A 9 -22.55 -30.45 8.03
N LYS A 10 -22.32 -29.49 8.93
CA LYS A 10 -22.12 -28.09 8.57
C LYS A 10 -20.81 -28.02 7.79
N SER A 11 -20.89 -27.92 6.47
CA SER A 11 -19.70 -27.74 5.64
C SER A 11 -19.08 -26.37 5.92
N ILE A 12 -17.79 -26.36 6.25
CA ILE A 12 -17.01 -25.13 6.38
C ILE A 12 -16.80 -24.60 4.97
N ARG A 13 -17.28 -23.38 4.69
CA ARG A 13 -17.08 -22.72 3.40
C ARG A 13 -15.86 -21.81 3.47
N PHE A 14 -14.83 -22.12 2.70
CA PHE A 14 -13.69 -21.25 2.48
C PHE A 14 -13.97 -20.36 1.26
N ARG A 15 -13.75 -19.04 1.40
CA ARG A 15 -13.81 -18.09 0.30
C ARG A 15 -12.57 -17.21 0.36
N ALA A 16 -11.74 -17.28 -0.68
CA ALA A 16 -10.65 -16.34 -0.87
C ALA A 16 -11.20 -15.04 -1.47
N ARG A 17 -10.66 -13.91 -1.06
CA ARG A 17 -10.88 -12.59 -1.65
C ARG A 17 -9.53 -11.92 -1.76
N SER A 18 -9.26 -11.24 -2.86
CA SER A 18 -8.08 -10.38 -2.97
C SER A 18 -8.52 -8.93 -2.82
N PHE A 19 -7.65 -8.14 -2.23
CA PHE A 19 -7.85 -6.71 -2.00
C PHE A 19 -6.53 -6.00 -2.23
N VAL A 20 -6.59 -4.70 -2.49
CA VAL A 20 -5.39 -3.88 -2.63
C VAL A 20 -4.92 -3.47 -1.24
N ALA A 21 -3.68 -3.78 -0.90
CA ALA A 21 -3.03 -3.31 0.31
C ALA A 21 -1.97 -2.26 -0.04
N PHE A 22 -1.75 -1.32 0.86
CA PHE A 22 -0.68 -0.34 0.73
C PHE A 22 0.53 -0.80 1.53
N THR A 23 1.72 -0.72 0.94
CA THR A 23 2.95 -1.05 1.65
C THR A 23 3.54 0.23 2.27
N LEU A 24 3.83 0.19 3.56
CA LEU A 24 4.68 1.16 4.22
C LEU A 24 6.06 0.55 4.44
N THR A 25 7.09 1.23 3.95
CA THR A 25 8.49 0.83 4.12
C THR A 25 9.18 1.88 4.99
N PRO A 26 9.18 1.71 6.33
CA PRO A 26 9.89 2.60 7.24
C PRO A 26 11.40 2.58 7.01
N GLU A 27 12.03 3.74 7.17
CA GLU A 27 13.47 3.94 7.05
C GLU A 27 14.05 4.51 8.36
N ALA A 28 15.34 4.28 8.59
CA ALA A 28 16.04 4.83 9.74
C ALA A 28 16.51 6.27 9.43
N PRO A 29 16.43 7.21 10.40
CA PRO A 29 15.88 7.05 11.75
C PRO A 29 14.35 6.97 11.78
N ILE A 30 13.80 5.99 12.50
CA ILE A 30 12.34 5.75 12.55
C ILE A 30 11.58 6.97 13.07
N ALA A 31 12.16 7.72 14.01
CA ALA A 31 11.55 8.94 14.56
C ALA A 31 11.29 9.99 13.47
N ASP A 32 12.28 10.24 12.61
CA ASP A 32 12.19 11.21 11.52
C ASP A 32 11.17 10.74 10.47
N TRP A 33 11.17 9.44 10.18
CA TRP A 33 10.20 8.83 9.27
C TRP A 33 8.76 8.96 9.79
N LEU A 34 8.54 8.73 11.08
CA LEU A 34 7.23 8.89 11.73
C LEU A 34 6.76 10.35 11.70
N GLU A 35 7.65 11.32 11.90
CA GLU A 35 7.31 12.74 11.75
C GLU A 35 6.92 13.09 10.30
N GLY A 36 7.63 12.51 9.32
CA GLY A 36 7.26 12.60 7.91
C GLY A 36 5.87 12.03 7.63
N LEU A 37 5.58 10.84 8.18
CA LEU A 37 4.28 10.19 8.07
C LEU A 37 3.17 11.04 8.72
N ASP A 38 3.42 11.63 9.88
CA ASP A 38 2.44 12.49 10.58
C ASP A 38 2.11 13.74 9.77
N ARG A 39 3.13 14.39 9.19
CA ARG A 39 2.93 15.53 8.26
C ARG A 39 2.14 15.12 7.04
N TRP A 40 2.35 13.90 6.54
CA TRP A 40 1.62 13.39 5.38
C TRP A 40 0.15 13.10 5.71
N ILE A 41 -0.12 12.44 6.84
CA ILE A 41 -1.48 12.16 7.33
C ILE A 41 -2.26 13.45 7.56
N ALA A 42 -1.61 14.48 8.11
CA ALA A 42 -2.24 15.79 8.32
C ALA A 42 -2.76 16.42 7.01
N ASN A 43 -2.05 16.20 5.90
CA ASN A 43 -2.45 16.67 4.57
C ASN A 43 -3.45 15.77 3.86
N SER A 44 -3.61 14.51 4.32
CA SER A 44 -4.54 13.53 3.76
C SER A 44 -5.38 12.85 4.87
N PRO A 45 -6.24 13.58 5.60
CA PRO A 45 -7.00 13.03 6.70
C PRO A 45 -7.87 11.85 6.26
N GLY A 46 -7.81 10.77 7.03
CA GLY A 46 -8.62 9.57 6.77
C GLY A 46 -8.10 8.66 5.66
N TYR A 47 -6.93 8.93 5.08
CA TYR A 47 -6.36 8.07 4.02
C TYR A 47 -6.25 6.59 4.44
N PHE A 48 -5.87 6.31 5.69
CA PHE A 48 -5.71 4.95 6.19
C PHE A 48 -6.99 4.33 6.76
N ASN A 49 -8.13 5.03 6.74
CA ASN A 49 -9.37 4.53 7.32
C ASN A 49 -9.84 3.26 6.59
N GLY A 50 -9.88 2.14 7.31
CA GLY A 50 -10.34 0.86 6.77
C GLY A 50 -9.41 0.23 5.72
N ARG A 51 -8.23 0.82 5.46
CA ARG A 51 -7.29 0.32 4.45
C ARG A 51 -6.33 -0.70 5.06
N PRO A 52 -6.14 -1.86 4.42
CA PRO A 52 -5.16 -2.81 4.87
C PRO A 52 -3.76 -2.31 4.49
N VAL A 53 -2.88 -2.24 5.48
CA VAL A 53 -1.47 -1.88 5.30
C VAL A 53 -0.59 -3.10 5.47
N VAL A 54 0.32 -3.31 4.52
CA VAL A 54 1.46 -4.21 4.67
C VAL A 54 2.62 -3.38 5.17
N LEU A 55 3.33 -3.88 6.18
CA LEU A 55 4.51 -3.21 6.73
C LEU A 55 5.76 -3.97 6.28
N ASP A 56 6.54 -3.36 5.38
CA ASP A 56 7.79 -3.94 4.89
C ASP A 56 8.96 -3.47 5.75
N LEU A 57 9.59 -4.43 6.42
CA LEU A 57 10.66 -4.21 7.39
C LEU A 57 12.00 -4.75 6.91
N ASN A 58 12.11 -5.19 5.65
CA ASN A 58 13.34 -5.78 5.12
C ASN A 58 14.53 -4.81 5.10
N LEU A 59 14.28 -3.50 4.98
CA LEU A 59 15.33 -2.47 5.06
C LEU A 59 15.86 -2.29 6.49
N LEU A 60 14.99 -2.38 7.49
CA LEU A 60 15.34 -2.10 8.89
C LEU A 60 15.82 -3.35 9.65
N GLN A 61 15.29 -4.52 9.29
CA GLN A 61 15.48 -5.80 9.99
C GLN A 61 15.39 -5.70 11.53
N PRO A 62 14.31 -5.09 12.08
CA PRO A 62 14.17 -4.87 13.51
C PRO A 62 13.87 -6.17 14.27
N GLY A 63 14.15 -6.18 15.57
CA GLY A 63 13.79 -7.28 16.46
C GLY A 63 12.28 -7.35 16.76
N PRO A 64 11.75 -8.48 17.25
CA PRO A 64 10.30 -8.65 17.51
C PRO A 64 9.68 -7.61 18.44
N GLU A 65 10.42 -7.16 19.46
CA GLU A 65 9.95 -6.10 20.38
C GLU A 65 9.80 -4.75 19.66
N GLU A 66 10.76 -4.40 18.81
CA GLU A 66 10.75 -3.17 18.00
C GLU A 66 9.62 -3.20 16.97
N ILE A 67 9.36 -4.38 16.36
CA ILE A 67 8.21 -4.59 15.47
C ILE A 67 6.91 -4.34 16.22
N GLY A 68 6.75 -4.90 17.41
CA GLY A 68 5.56 -4.69 18.24
C GLY A 68 5.37 -3.22 18.62
N ALA A 69 6.44 -2.53 19.01
CA ALA A 69 6.41 -1.11 19.31
C ALA A 69 5.97 -0.30 18.07
N LEU A 70 6.56 -0.57 16.90
CA LEU A 70 6.22 0.13 15.65
C LEU A 70 4.77 -0.12 15.24
N VAL A 71 4.28 -1.36 15.29
CA VAL A 71 2.88 -1.69 15.01
C VAL A 71 1.95 -0.95 15.97
N GLY A 72 2.28 -0.87 17.27
CA GLY A 72 1.51 -0.11 18.26
C GLY A 72 1.48 1.40 17.96
N VAL A 73 2.64 1.96 17.61
CA VAL A 73 2.80 3.38 17.24
C VAL A 73 2.00 3.73 15.98
N LEU A 74 2.00 2.86 14.97
CA LEU A 74 1.15 2.99 13.77
C LEU A 74 -0.34 2.83 14.11
N GLY A 75 -0.68 1.88 14.98
CA GLY A 75 -2.04 1.67 15.47
C GLY A 75 -2.64 2.91 16.15
N SER A 76 -1.85 3.61 16.96
CA SER A 76 -2.27 4.86 17.61
C SER A 76 -2.60 5.99 16.62
N ARG A 77 -2.09 5.91 15.39
CA ARG A 77 -2.36 6.82 14.26
C ARG A 77 -3.53 6.37 13.39
N GLY A 78 -4.25 5.32 13.79
CA GLY A 78 -5.35 4.73 13.02
C GLY A 78 -4.90 3.85 11.86
N ILE A 79 -3.61 3.51 11.77
CA ILE A 79 -3.08 2.63 10.72
C ILE A 79 -3.17 1.18 11.21
N ARG A 80 -3.89 0.35 10.46
CA ARG A 80 -4.05 -1.08 10.76
C ARG A 80 -3.12 -1.92 9.88
N VAL A 81 -2.07 -2.47 10.49
CA VAL A 81 -1.15 -3.40 9.83
C VAL A 81 -1.82 -4.77 9.74
N TYR A 82 -1.93 -5.31 8.52
CA TYR A 82 -2.57 -6.59 8.22
C TYR A 82 -1.58 -7.72 8.03
N ALA A 83 -0.39 -7.40 7.52
CA ALA A 83 0.70 -8.34 7.35
C ALA A 83 2.04 -7.61 7.42
N ILE A 84 3.09 -8.36 7.73
CA ILE A 84 4.47 -7.86 7.79
C ILE A 84 5.30 -8.58 6.72
N GLU A 85 6.08 -7.84 5.95
CA GLU A 85 7.12 -8.38 5.09
C GLU A 85 8.47 -8.29 5.81
N LEU A 86 9.04 -9.44 6.17
CA LEU A 86 10.36 -9.54 6.78
C LEU A 86 10.95 -10.93 6.53
N GLU A 87 12.05 -11.00 5.78
CA GLU A 87 12.71 -12.26 5.45
C GLU A 87 13.37 -12.91 6.67
N GLY A 88 13.20 -14.22 6.81
CA GLY A 88 13.88 -15.02 7.84
C GLY A 88 13.39 -14.82 9.28
N ALA A 89 12.36 -14.00 9.50
CA ALA A 89 11.78 -13.80 10.82
C ALA A 89 10.72 -14.86 11.17
N GLU A 90 10.52 -15.08 12.46
CA GLU A 90 9.35 -15.76 13.01
C GLU A 90 8.63 -14.79 13.94
N LEU A 91 7.33 -14.55 13.70
CA LEU A 91 6.53 -13.64 14.49
C LEU A 91 5.54 -14.41 15.37
N GLY A 92 5.36 -13.94 16.60
CA GLY A 92 4.36 -14.47 17.52
C GLY A 92 2.92 -14.12 17.10
N PRO A 93 1.90 -14.76 17.70
CA PRO A 93 0.49 -14.59 17.32
C PRO A 93 -0.10 -13.20 17.62
N GLU A 94 0.58 -12.42 18.46
CA GLU A 94 0.17 -11.06 18.82
C GLU A 94 0.50 -10.02 17.73
N LEU A 95 1.40 -10.37 16.81
CA LEU A 95 1.80 -9.51 15.70
C LEU A 95 1.02 -9.89 14.43
N PRO A 96 0.83 -8.95 13.49
CA PRO A 96 0.34 -9.27 12.17
C PRO A 96 1.18 -10.40 11.53
N PRO A 97 0.55 -11.32 10.78
CA PRO A 97 1.24 -12.45 10.19
C PRO A 97 2.30 -12.01 9.16
N LEU A 98 3.32 -12.84 8.99
CA LEU A 98 4.27 -12.66 7.90
C LEU A 98 3.59 -12.90 6.55
N LEU A 99 3.81 -11.98 5.60
CA LEU A 99 3.34 -12.13 4.25
C LEU A 99 4.28 -13.05 3.48
N ALA A 100 4.00 -14.35 3.52
CA ALA A 100 4.78 -15.34 2.79
C ALA A 100 4.32 -15.43 1.33
N GLY A 101 5.23 -15.18 0.39
CA GLY A 101 5.03 -15.47 -1.04
C GLY A 101 4.21 -14.42 -1.81
N ALA A 102 3.90 -13.27 -1.23
CA ALA A 102 3.49 -12.11 -2.01
C ALA A 102 4.68 -11.65 -2.83
N LYS A 103 4.54 -11.74 -4.16
CA LYS A 103 5.51 -11.13 -5.07
C LYS A 103 4.95 -9.75 -5.40
N GLU A 104 5.77 -8.73 -5.21
CA GLU A 104 5.43 -7.40 -5.70
C GLU A 104 5.03 -7.49 -7.18
N ALA A 105 3.91 -6.88 -7.54
CA ALA A 105 3.64 -6.53 -8.93
C ALA A 105 4.45 -5.26 -9.29
N THR A 106 5.77 -5.30 -9.10
CA THR A 106 6.65 -4.24 -9.57
C THR A 106 6.82 -4.35 -11.09
N ALA A 107 7.05 -3.21 -11.75
CA ALA A 107 7.43 -3.16 -13.16
C ALA A 107 8.64 -4.07 -13.48
N GLU A 108 9.46 -4.40 -12.47
CA GLU A 108 10.63 -5.26 -12.56
C GLU A 108 10.30 -6.75 -12.66
N GLY A 109 9.16 -7.20 -12.10
CA GLY A 109 8.65 -8.58 -12.26
C GLY A 109 8.15 -8.90 -13.67
N LEU A 110 7.79 -7.86 -14.44
CA LEU A 110 7.31 -7.96 -15.83
C LEU A 110 8.46 -7.94 -16.87
N LEU A 111 9.67 -7.55 -16.48
CA LEU A 111 10.83 -7.55 -17.35
C LEU A 111 11.52 -8.93 -17.32
N GLY A 112 11.47 -9.63 -18.46
CA GLY A 112 12.10 -10.93 -18.65
C GLY A 112 13.58 -10.96 -18.26
N ARG A 113 14.13 -12.15 -17.99
CA ARG A 113 15.52 -12.37 -17.51
C ARG A 113 16.60 -11.58 -18.28
N ALA A 114 16.40 -11.35 -19.59
CA ALA A 114 17.31 -10.57 -20.42
C ALA A 114 17.35 -9.06 -20.07
N ALA A 115 16.21 -8.48 -19.70
CA ALA A 115 16.13 -7.05 -19.32
C ALA A 115 16.71 -6.79 -17.92
N ARG A 116 16.66 -7.78 -17.02
CA ARG A 116 17.38 -7.73 -15.72
C ARG A 116 18.89 -7.72 -15.89
N LYS A 117 19.40 -8.54 -16.82
CA LYS A 117 20.83 -8.59 -17.14
C LYS A 117 21.31 -7.26 -17.76
N ALA A 118 20.57 -6.73 -18.74
CA ALA A 118 20.91 -5.47 -19.39
C ALA A 118 20.91 -4.28 -18.41
N ARG A 119 19.95 -4.23 -17.47
CA ARG A 119 19.85 -3.14 -16.49
C ARG A 119 20.91 -3.25 -15.37
N ALA A 120 21.27 -4.47 -14.94
CA ALA A 120 22.37 -4.69 -14.01
C ALA A 120 23.72 -4.30 -14.63
N GLU A 121 23.92 -4.62 -15.91
CA GLU A 121 25.09 -4.21 -16.69
C GLU A 121 25.12 -2.68 -16.90
N GLU A 122 23.98 -2.02 -17.15
CA GLU A 122 23.91 -0.54 -17.21
C GLU A 122 24.18 0.13 -15.86
N LEU A 123 23.69 -0.42 -14.75
CA LEU A 123 23.93 0.12 -13.40
C LEU A 123 25.40 -0.05 -12.96
N GLU A 124 26.07 -1.15 -13.34
CA GLU A 124 27.51 -1.34 -13.12
C GLU A 124 28.36 -0.38 -13.98
N VAL A 125 27.94 -0.09 -15.21
CA VAL A 125 28.61 0.89 -16.09
C VAL A 125 28.48 2.30 -15.53
N VAL A 126 27.29 2.70 -15.07
CA VAL A 126 27.05 4.02 -14.48
C VAL A 126 27.80 4.19 -13.15
N ALA A 127 27.90 3.14 -12.32
CA ALA A 127 28.71 3.15 -11.11
C ALA A 127 30.21 3.25 -11.40
N GLY A 128 30.69 2.60 -12.47
CA GLY A 128 32.07 2.70 -12.95
C GLY A 128 32.42 4.09 -13.50
N GLU A 129 31.49 4.74 -14.20
CA GLU A 129 31.66 6.09 -14.74
C GLU A 129 31.64 7.17 -13.64
N GLN A 130 30.82 7.00 -12.59
CA GLN A 130 30.80 7.90 -11.43
C GLN A 130 32.05 7.75 -10.53
N ALA A 131 32.62 6.55 -10.43
CA ALA A 131 33.88 6.33 -9.71
C ALA A 131 35.09 6.94 -10.44
N GLN A 132 35.07 7.01 -11.77
CA GLN A 132 36.15 7.62 -12.58
C GLN A 132 36.11 9.15 -12.59
N ALA A 133 34.94 9.77 -12.38
CA ALA A 133 34.80 11.22 -12.33
C ALA A 133 35.24 11.86 -11.00
N ALA A 134 35.44 11.09 -9.93
CA ALA A 134 35.85 11.58 -8.61
C ALA A 134 37.38 11.60 -8.39
N GLY A 135 38.17 11.17 -9.38
CA GLY A 135 39.61 10.97 -9.25
C GLY A 135 40.46 12.13 -9.74
N GLU A 136 40.29 13.36 -9.23
CA GLU A 136 41.31 14.42 -9.39
C GLU A 136 41.10 15.60 -8.42
N ILE A 137 41.44 15.42 -7.13
CA ILE A 137 41.89 16.52 -6.27
C ILE A 137 43.12 16.07 -5.46
N GLN A 138 44.23 16.74 -5.73
CA GLN A 138 45.58 16.54 -5.23
C GLN A 138 45.70 16.85 -3.72
N LEU A 139 46.34 15.96 -2.96
CA LEU A 139 46.79 16.19 -1.60
C LEU A 139 47.98 17.16 -1.53
N VAL A 140 47.96 18.08 -0.57
CA VAL A 140 49.17 18.59 0.10
C VAL A 140 48.96 18.51 1.61
N ALA A 141 49.85 17.77 2.27
CA ALA A 141 49.90 17.59 3.71
C ALA A 141 51.03 18.46 4.28
N GLU A 142 50.79 19.13 5.41
CA GLU A 142 51.84 19.61 6.30
C GLU A 142 51.34 19.55 7.76
N ALA A 143 52.26 19.27 8.69
CA ALA A 143 52.01 18.65 9.99
C ALA A 143 52.38 19.56 11.19
N VAL A 144 51.52 19.54 12.24
CA VAL A 144 51.79 19.56 13.72
C VAL A 144 52.39 20.86 14.33
N PRO A 145 52.17 21.29 15.62
CA PRO A 145 51.68 20.57 16.81
C PRO A 145 50.57 21.21 17.68
N ALA A 146 50.23 20.44 18.73
CA ALA A 146 49.29 20.65 19.83
C ALA A 146 49.59 21.83 20.78
N GLU A 147 48.52 22.36 21.40
CA GLU A 147 48.52 22.81 22.80
C GLU A 147 47.11 22.74 23.41
N VAL A 148 47.03 22.31 24.67
CA VAL A 148 45.83 22.15 25.52
C VAL A 148 45.70 23.39 26.41
N PRO A 149 44.48 23.82 26.80
CA PRO A 149 44.22 23.83 28.24
C PRO A 149 42.83 23.30 28.65
N GLN A 150 42.84 22.69 29.84
CA GLN A 150 41.74 22.11 30.61
C GLN A 150 40.83 23.17 31.24
N ILE A 151 39.67 22.74 31.76
CA ILE A 151 39.11 22.88 33.14
C ILE A 151 37.61 22.50 33.05
N ALA A 152 36.90 21.81 33.94
CA ALA A 152 37.14 20.90 35.05
C ALA A 152 35.80 20.20 35.38
N MET A 153 35.87 19.08 36.08
CA MET A 153 34.76 18.23 36.54
C MET A 153 33.93 18.84 37.69
N SER A 154 32.65 18.51 37.75
CA SER A 154 32.00 18.13 39.03
C SER A 154 30.80 17.20 38.76
N ALA A 155 30.77 16.09 39.51
CA ALA A 155 29.80 14.99 39.47
C ALA A 155 28.59 15.24 40.40
N ASP A 156 27.43 14.67 40.05
CA ASP A 156 26.64 13.76 40.91
C ASP A 156 25.37 13.29 40.16
N GLU A 157 25.11 11.99 40.19
CA GLU A 157 23.84 11.30 39.85
C GLU A 157 22.81 11.52 40.99
N PRO A 158 21.47 11.28 40.84
CA PRO A 158 20.93 10.06 40.24
C PRO A 158 19.61 10.19 39.43
N VAL A 159 19.30 9.06 38.81
CA VAL A 159 18.06 8.66 38.12
C VAL A 159 16.86 8.63 39.10
N ASP A 160 15.69 9.14 38.67
CA ASP A 160 14.40 9.12 39.40
C ASP A 160 13.32 8.44 38.49
N PRO A 161 12.22 7.85 39.00
CA PRO A 161 12.00 6.42 39.15
C PRO A 161 10.59 6.06 38.63
N ASP A 162 10.14 6.69 37.54
CA ASP A 162 8.77 6.53 37.02
C ASP A 162 8.60 5.33 36.07
N LEU A 163 9.63 4.49 35.96
CA LEU A 163 9.57 3.16 35.35
C LEU A 163 8.87 2.11 36.25
N ALA A 164 8.23 2.51 37.37
CA ALA A 164 7.74 1.59 38.40
C ALA A 164 6.21 1.66 38.70
N ARG A 165 5.35 2.06 37.75
CA ARG A 165 3.87 2.01 37.94
C ARG A 165 3.07 1.55 36.72
N LEU A 166 3.44 0.40 36.17
CA LEU A 166 2.46 -0.54 35.64
C LEU A 166 1.67 -1.10 36.83
N GLU A 167 0.47 -0.57 37.10
CA GLU A 167 -0.72 -1.34 37.54
C GLU A 167 -1.91 -0.42 37.89
N ALA A 168 -3.06 -0.76 37.30
CA ALA A 168 -4.44 -0.42 37.67
C ALA A 168 -5.00 0.98 37.37
N VAL A 169 -5.70 1.12 36.22
CA VAL A 169 -7.14 1.44 36.23
C VAL A 169 -7.89 0.59 35.19
N ARG A 170 -8.89 -0.09 35.73
CA ARG A 170 -9.86 -1.06 35.23
C ARG A 170 -10.71 -0.55 34.03
N ILE A 171 -10.95 -1.44 33.07
CA ILE A 171 -11.91 -1.31 31.96
C ILE A 171 -13.35 -1.49 32.52
N GLU A 172 -14.21 -0.51 32.30
CA GLU A 172 -15.68 -0.65 32.42
C GLU A 172 -16.28 -1.05 31.06
N PRO A 173 -17.21 -2.02 30.99
CA PRO A 173 -17.80 -2.47 29.73
C PRO A 173 -18.87 -1.52 29.17
N ALA A 174 -19.06 -1.63 27.86
CA ALA A 174 -19.88 -0.81 26.98
C ALA A 174 -21.35 -0.62 27.39
N GLN A 175 -21.87 0.58 27.12
CA GLN A 175 -23.29 0.78 26.81
C GLN A 175 -23.45 1.26 25.36
N ALA A 176 -24.10 0.39 24.59
CA ALA A 176 -24.64 0.70 23.29
C ALA A 176 -25.86 1.63 23.42
N ALA A 177 -25.89 2.70 22.63
CA ALA A 177 -27.12 3.32 22.17
C ALA A 177 -26.89 3.89 20.77
N SER A 178 -27.77 3.49 19.86
CA SER A 178 -27.72 3.73 18.42
C SER A 178 -28.12 5.15 18.04
N ALA A 179 -27.50 5.66 16.98
CA ALA A 179 -28.19 6.45 15.97
C ALA A 179 -27.46 6.24 14.64
N GLY A 180 -28.14 5.61 13.69
CA GLY A 180 -27.68 5.51 12.31
C GLY A 180 -27.58 6.91 11.71
N ALA A 181 -26.37 7.43 11.61
CA ALA A 181 -26.05 8.45 10.63
C ALA A 181 -25.28 7.73 9.52
N GLU A 182 -25.96 7.53 8.38
CA GLU A 182 -25.25 7.28 7.12
C GLU A 182 -24.20 8.40 6.98
N PRO A 183 -22.91 8.08 6.87
CA PRO A 183 -21.90 9.12 6.74
C PRO A 183 -22.27 9.98 5.52
N PRO A 184 -22.12 11.31 5.61
CA PRO A 184 -22.48 12.21 4.52
C PRO A 184 -21.81 11.70 3.24
N ARG A 185 -22.58 11.50 2.17
CA ARG A 185 -22.01 11.20 0.86
C ARG A 185 -21.31 12.46 0.40
N HIS A 186 -20.02 12.58 0.71
CA HIS A 186 -19.18 13.66 0.19
C HIS A 186 -19.15 13.49 -1.33
N SER A 187 -19.98 14.23 -2.06
CA SER A 187 -19.86 14.33 -3.51
C SER A 187 -18.66 15.22 -3.81
N ALA A 188 -17.44 14.69 -3.74
CA ALA A 188 -16.38 15.33 -4.50
C ALA A 188 -16.78 15.17 -5.97
N GLY A 189 -16.84 16.29 -6.69
CA GLY A 189 -17.27 16.31 -8.08
C GLY A 189 -16.43 15.41 -8.97
N THR A 190 -16.82 15.26 -10.23
CA THR A 190 -16.07 14.48 -11.21
C THR A 190 -14.70 15.10 -11.50
N LEU A 191 -13.62 14.32 -11.40
CA LEU A 191 -12.28 14.72 -11.83
C LEU A 191 -12.13 14.47 -13.33
N MET A 192 -11.89 15.54 -14.11
CA MET A 192 -11.70 15.44 -15.56
C MET A 192 -10.23 15.63 -15.95
N ILE A 193 -9.64 14.59 -16.52
CA ILE A 193 -8.27 14.57 -17.03
C ILE A 193 -8.31 14.64 -18.55
N LYS A 194 -7.85 15.75 -19.12
CA LYS A 194 -7.85 15.98 -20.57
C LYS A 194 -6.65 15.38 -21.30
N ALA A 195 -5.61 14.96 -20.56
CA ALA A 195 -4.36 14.42 -21.08
C ALA A 195 -4.27 12.90 -20.92
N PRO A 196 -3.37 12.21 -21.67
CA PRO A 196 -3.05 10.81 -21.40
C PRO A 196 -2.37 10.63 -20.03
N ILE A 197 -2.65 9.51 -19.38
CA ILE A 197 -1.96 9.07 -18.16
C ILE A 197 -0.81 8.15 -18.59
N ARG A 198 0.41 8.50 -18.21
CA ARG A 198 1.66 7.82 -18.61
C ARG A 198 2.05 6.77 -17.57
N SER A 199 2.89 5.83 -18.00
CA SER A 199 3.40 4.76 -17.13
C SER A 199 4.00 5.32 -15.85
N GLY A 200 3.72 4.68 -14.72
CA GLY A 200 4.15 5.11 -13.38
C GLY A 200 3.26 6.18 -12.75
N GLN A 201 2.33 6.80 -13.48
CA GLN A 201 1.43 7.80 -12.91
C GLN A 201 0.23 7.13 -12.22
N SER A 202 -0.10 7.60 -11.03
CA SER A 202 -1.31 7.21 -10.29
C SER A 202 -2.25 8.40 -10.15
N VAL A 203 -3.54 8.15 -10.42
CA VAL A 203 -4.64 9.08 -10.22
C VAL A 203 -5.53 8.54 -9.12
N PHE A 204 -5.66 9.31 -8.04
CA PHE A 204 -6.45 8.93 -6.88
C PHE A 204 -7.54 9.98 -6.62
N HIS A 205 -8.80 9.57 -6.73
CA HIS A 205 -9.98 10.43 -6.53
C HIS A 205 -11.05 9.70 -5.69
N PRO A 206 -10.88 9.65 -4.36
CA PRO A 206 -11.65 8.76 -3.47
C PRO A 206 -13.12 9.13 -3.31
N HIS A 207 -13.53 10.33 -3.73
CA HIS A 207 -14.86 10.85 -3.40
C HIS A 207 -15.69 11.22 -4.63
N GLY A 208 -15.39 10.64 -5.80
CA GLY A 208 -16.17 10.90 -7.01
C GLY A 208 -15.72 10.11 -8.23
N ASP A 209 -16.28 10.47 -9.38
CA ASP A 209 -15.97 9.84 -10.67
C ASP A 209 -14.68 10.41 -11.27
N VAL A 210 -13.98 9.60 -12.08
CA VAL A 210 -12.83 10.02 -12.88
C VAL A 210 -13.15 9.88 -14.37
N ILE A 211 -12.97 10.96 -15.12
CA ILE A 211 -13.07 10.96 -16.58
C ILE A 211 -11.71 11.26 -17.18
N VAL A 212 -11.24 10.40 -18.08
CA VAL A 212 -9.99 10.55 -18.83
C VAL A 212 -10.33 10.68 -20.32
N LEU A 213 -10.01 11.82 -20.93
CA LEU A 213 -10.17 12.04 -22.37
C LEU A 213 -9.03 11.45 -23.22
N GLY A 214 -7.99 10.91 -22.56
CA GLY A 214 -6.82 10.30 -23.19
C GLY A 214 -6.74 8.78 -23.00
N SER A 215 -5.60 8.22 -23.38
CA SER A 215 -5.26 6.83 -23.07
C SER A 215 -4.58 6.73 -21.71
N VAL A 216 -4.66 5.55 -21.11
CA VAL A 216 -4.03 5.18 -19.85
C VAL A 216 -2.98 4.13 -20.18
N ALA A 217 -1.70 4.45 -19.94
CA ALA A 217 -0.58 3.59 -20.31
C ALA A 217 -0.45 2.40 -19.35
N SER A 218 0.29 1.37 -19.80
CA SER A 218 0.67 0.24 -18.93
C SER A 218 1.49 0.74 -17.73
N GLY A 219 1.29 0.14 -16.56
CA GLY A 219 1.87 0.61 -15.30
C GLY A 219 1.31 1.93 -14.77
N SER A 220 0.21 2.44 -15.34
CA SER A 220 -0.55 3.55 -14.75
C SER A 220 -1.66 3.01 -13.86
N GLU A 221 -2.12 3.81 -12.91
CA GLU A 221 -3.21 3.43 -12.01
C GLU A 221 -4.26 4.54 -11.89
N ILE A 222 -5.53 4.15 -11.89
CA ILE A 222 -6.65 5.03 -11.57
C ILE A 222 -7.46 4.37 -10.44
N VAL A 223 -7.61 5.09 -9.35
CA VAL A 223 -8.45 4.71 -8.22
C VAL A 223 -9.51 5.79 -8.03
N ALA A 224 -10.78 5.41 -8.12
CA ALA A 224 -11.92 6.30 -7.97
C ALA A 224 -12.92 5.74 -6.96
N GLY A 225 -13.46 6.61 -6.10
CA GLY A 225 -14.60 6.25 -5.24
C GLY A 225 -15.91 6.08 -6.03
N GLY A 226 -16.01 6.76 -7.18
CA GLY A 226 -17.10 6.63 -8.14
C GLY A 226 -16.73 5.76 -9.34
N SER A 227 -17.35 6.08 -10.48
CA SER A 227 -17.12 5.44 -11.77
C SER A 227 -15.87 5.98 -12.47
N ILE A 228 -15.30 5.17 -13.36
CA ILE A 228 -14.15 5.55 -14.19
C ILE A 228 -14.57 5.51 -15.66
N HIS A 229 -14.28 6.59 -16.40
CA HIS A 229 -14.54 6.68 -17.83
C HIS A 229 -13.23 6.97 -18.56
N VAL A 230 -12.80 6.07 -19.44
CA VAL A 230 -11.60 6.23 -20.26
C VAL A 230 -12.01 6.31 -21.73
N TYR A 231 -12.01 7.51 -22.29
CA TYR A 231 -12.33 7.75 -23.69
C TYR A 231 -11.15 7.48 -24.66
N GLY A 232 -10.19 6.66 -24.22
CA GLY A 232 -9.05 6.17 -25.00
C GLY A 232 -8.81 4.68 -24.80
N THR A 233 -7.56 4.24 -24.98
CA THR A 233 -7.15 2.88 -24.64
C THR A 233 -6.81 2.81 -23.16
N LEU A 234 -7.40 1.86 -22.42
CA LEU A 234 -7.07 1.60 -21.03
C LEU A 234 -6.09 0.43 -20.96
N ARG A 235 -4.79 0.67 -20.72
CA ARG A 235 -3.75 -0.38 -20.56
C ARG A 235 -3.36 -0.64 -19.11
N GLY A 236 -3.41 0.39 -18.26
CA GLY A 236 -3.05 0.28 -16.85
C GLY A 236 -4.14 -0.38 -15.99
N ARG A 237 -4.14 -0.07 -14.70
CA ARG A 237 -5.11 -0.56 -13.72
C ARG A 237 -6.21 0.47 -13.48
N ALA A 238 -7.45 0.02 -13.40
CA ALA A 238 -8.60 0.86 -13.05
C ALA A 238 -9.41 0.22 -11.91
N ILE A 239 -9.56 0.95 -10.81
CA ILE A 239 -10.22 0.52 -9.58
C ILE A 239 -11.32 1.53 -9.27
N ALA A 240 -12.56 1.17 -9.58
CA ALA A 240 -13.74 1.99 -9.33
C ALA A 240 -14.45 1.53 -8.04
N GLY A 241 -15.22 2.43 -7.45
CA GLY A 241 -15.94 2.15 -6.21
C GLY A 241 -15.02 1.84 -5.03
N SER A 242 -13.81 2.43 -4.98
CA SER A 242 -12.79 2.10 -3.97
C SER A 242 -13.24 2.33 -2.51
N GLU A 243 -14.26 3.16 -2.30
CA GLU A 243 -14.83 3.49 -0.99
C GLU A 243 -16.18 2.78 -0.73
N GLY A 244 -16.41 1.59 -1.31
CA GLY A 244 -17.61 0.79 -1.04
C GLY A 244 -18.76 0.98 -2.04
N ASN A 245 -18.54 1.65 -3.17
CA ASN A 245 -19.60 1.95 -4.13
C ASN A 245 -19.80 0.79 -5.12
N VAL A 246 -20.63 -0.17 -4.72
CA VAL A 246 -21.03 -1.33 -5.54
C VAL A 246 -21.69 -0.96 -6.88
N SER A 247 -22.24 0.25 -6.98
CA SER A 247 -22.90 0.74 -8.20
C SER A 247 -21.95 1.40 -9.21
N ALA A 248 -20.68 1.57 -8.82
CA ALA A 248 -19.66 2.14 -9.67
C ALA A 248 -19.42 1.28 -10.92
N ARG A 249 -19.01 1.94 -12.00
CA ARG A 249 -18.79 1.30 -13.29
C ARG A 249 -17.47 1.76 -13.89
N ILE A 250 -16.84 0.90 -14.68
CA ILE A 250 -15.69 1.29 -15.51
C ILE A 250 -16.12 1.23 -16.97
N PHE A 251 -15.86 2.28 -17.71
CA PHE A 251 -16.10 2.35 -19.15
C PHE A 251 -14.79 2.65 -19.87
N CYS A 252 -14.51 1.94 -20.95
CA CYS A 252 -13.42 2.34 -21.84
C CYS A 252 -13.72 2.07 -23.31
N ARG A 253 -13.11 2.86 -24.20
CA ARG A 253 -13.25 2.67 -25.65
C ARG A 253 -12.46 1.48 -26.18
N LYS A 254 -11.33 1.15 -25.55
CA LYS A 254 -10.54 -0.02 -25.88
C LYS A 254 -9.92 -0.60 -24.62
N ASN A 255 -10.36 -1.79 -24.25
CA ASN A 255 -9.89 -2.51 -23.09
C ASN A 255 -8.58 -3.23 -23.39
N GLU A 256 -7.48 -2.78 -22.81
CA GLU A 256 -6.19 -3.47 -22.82
C GLU A 256 -5.66 -3.57 -21.38
N ALA A 257 -6.55 -3.50 -20.39
CA ALA A 257 -6.22 -3.24 -19.01
C ALA A 257 -5.41 -4.39 -18.41
N GLU A 258 -4.47 -4.05 -17.55
CA GLU A 258 -3.78 -5.00 -16.66
C GLU A 258 -4.75 -5.54 -15.60
N LEU A 259 -5.64 -4.67 -15.10
CA LEU A 259 -6.63 -4.99 -14.07
C LEU A 259 -7.84 -4.05 -14.15
N LEU A 260 -9.04 -4.62 -14.04
CA LEU A 260 -10.28 -3.88 -13.79
C LEU A 260 -10.86 -4.32 -12.45
N ALA A 261 -11.26 -3.36 -11.60
CA ALA A 261 -11.93 -3.66 -10.34
C ALA A 261 -13.10 -2.74 -10.04
N VAL A 262 -14.16 -3.29 -9.43
CA VAL A 262 -15.30 -2.56 -8.89
C VAL A 262 -15.57 -3.07 -7.48
N ASP A 263 -15.50 -2.18 -6.48
CA ASP A 263 -15.74 -2.51 -5.06
C ASP A 263 -14.95 -3.75 -4.59
N GLY A 264 -13.66 -3.80 -4.93
CA GLY A 264 -12.76 -4.89 -4.55
C GLY A 264 -12.93 -6.21 -5.31
N TRP A 265 -13.94 -6.36 -6.16
CA TRP A 265 -13.99 -7.44 -7.15
C TRP A 265 -13.15 -7.05 -8.34
N TYR A 266 -12.27 -7.93 -8.80
CA TYR A 266 -11.35 -7.62 -9.88
C TYR A 266 -11.24 -8.75 -10.90
N THR A 267 -10.73 -8.41 -12.07
CA THR A 267 -10.30 -9.35 -13.09
C THR A 267 -8.99 -8.88 -13.70
N THR A 268 -8.14 -9.83 -14.10
CA THR A 268 -6.81 -9.54 -14.66
C THR A 268 -6.80 -9.62 -16.18
N ALA A 269 -5.71 -9.16 -16.79
CA ALA A 269 -5.46 -9.26 -18.22
C ALA A 269 -5.68 -10.67 -18.79
N GLU A 270 -5.22 -11.71 -18.09
CA GLU A 270 -5.29 -13.11 -18.53
C GLU A 270 -6.74 -13.61 -18.62
N GLU A 271 -7.58 -13.21 -17.67
CA GLU A 271 -9.00 -13.61 -17.63
C GLU A 271 -9.83 -12.88 -18.69
N MET A 272 -9.41 -11.68 -19.08
CA MET A 272 -10.07 -10.87 -20.11
C MET A 272 -9.66 -11.25 -21.54
N GLU A 273 -8.57 -12.01 -21.71
CA GLU A 273 -8.02 -12.40 -23.01
C GLU A 273 -9.03 -13.22 -23.83
N GLY A 274 -9.19 -12.87 -25.11
CA GLY A 274 -10.22 -13.49 -25.98
C GLY A 274 -11.68 -13.19 -25.61
N VAL A 275 -11.97 -12.68 -24.42
CA VAL A 275 -13.32 -12.35 -23.95
C VAL A 275 -13.65 -10.88 -24.24
N SER A 276 -12.90 -9.96 -23.63
CA SER A 276 -13.22 -8.52 -23.61
C SER A 276 -12.04 -7.62 -24.00
N ARG A 277 -10.80 -8.13 -24.06
CA ARG A 277 -9.64 -7.36 -24.56
C ARG A 277 -9.86 -6.88 -25.99
N GLY A 278 -9.31 -5.70 -26.29
CA GLY A 278 -9.39 -5.00 -27.55
C GLY A 278 -10.74 -4.33 -27.85
N LYS A 279 -11.79 -4.60 -27.07
CA LYS A 279 -13.16 -4.09 -27.30
C LYS A 279 -13.45 -2.84 -26.48
N ALA A 280 -14.46 -2.07 -26.88
CA ALA A 280 -15.08 -1.11 -25.97
C ALA A 280 -15.87 -1.91 -24.93
N VAL A 281 -15.73 -1.59 -23.64
CA VAL A 281 -16.35 -2.39 -22.58
C VAL A 281 -16.95 -1.53 -21.48
N GLN A 282 -17.85 -2.17 -20.74
CA GLN A 282 -18.33 -1.75 -19.45
C GLN A 282 -18.06 -2.84 -18.41
N ALA A 283 -17.42 -2.47 -17.31
CA ALA A 283 -17.28 -3.32 -16.13
C ALA A 283 -18.21 -2.85 -15.01
N PHE A 284 -18.92 -3.77 -14.36
CA PHE A 284 -19.87 -3.49 -13.28
C PHE A 284 -20.12 -4.75 -12.45
N LEU A 285 -20.71 -4.58 -11.26
CA LEU A 285 -21.13 -5.71 -10.44
C LEU A 285 -22.57 -6.14 -10.75
N ASP A 286 -22.76 -7.45 -10.87
CA ASP A 286 -24.07 -8.08 -10.89
C ASP A 286 -24.03 -9.37 -10.06
N ASN A 287 -24.99 -9.56 -9.16
CA ASN A 287 -25.11 -10.74 -8.29
C ASN A 287 -23.79 -11.17 -7.61
N ASP A 288 -23.06 -10.20 -7.01
CA ASP A 288 -21.75 -10.43 -6.38
C ASP A 288 -20.68 -11.01 -7.35
N ALA A 289 -20.74 -10.65 -8.63
CA ALA A 289 -19.72 -10.98 -9.61
C ALA A 289 -19.35 -9.75 -10.44
N LEU A 290 -18.07 -9.62 -10.80
CA LEU A 290 -17.62 -8.61 -11.75
C LEU A 290 -17.96 -9.08 -13.18
N CYS A 291 -18.80 -8.31 -13.86
CA CYS A 291 -19.14 -8.52 -15.26
C CYS A 291 -18.40 -7.50 -16.13
N VAL A 292 -17.68 -7.98 -17.14
CA VAL A 292 -17.04 -7.14 -18.17
C VAL A 292 -17.66 -7.47 -19.51
N VAL A 293 -18.51 -6.57 -20.00
CA VAL A 293 -19.28 -6.77 -21.24
C VAL A 293 -18.87 -5.78 -22.32
N PRO A 294 -18.83 -6.19 -23.60
CA PRO A 294 -18.64 -5.25 -24.69
C PRO A 294 -19.75 -4.19 -24.75
N LEU A 295 -19.38 -2.96 -25.10
CA LEU A 295 -20.31 -1.89 -25.45
C LEU A 295 -20.62 -1.98 -26.94
N GLY A 296 -21.71 -2.66 -27.30
CA GLY A 296 -22.16 -2.84 -28.68
C GLY A 296 -22.55 -4.26 -29.00
#